data_AF-A0A6J4J2F3-F1
#
_entry.id   AF-A0A6J4J2F3-F1
#
_cell.length_a   1.000
_cell.length_b   1.000
_cell.length_c   1.000
_cell.angle_alpha   90.00
_cell.angle_beta   90.00
_cell.angle_gamma   90.00
#
_symmetry.space_group_name_H-M   'P 1'
#
loop_
_entity.id
_entity.type
_entity.pdbx_description
1 polymer ?
#
loop_
_entity_poly.entity_id
_entity_poly.type
_entity_poly.pdbx_seq_one_letter_code
_entity_poly.pdbx_strand_id
1 'polypeptide(L)' 'MPAKKKQGLYANIHAKQERIKKGSGEKMRKPNSKGAPSDEAFRKADKTATKPAKAASKKQPASKKKR' A
#
# COMPACT_ATOMS: atom_id res chain seq x y z
N MET A 1 -6.45 23.24 -2.24
CA MET A 1 -5.74 22.02 -2.68
C MET A 1 -6.50 20.79 -2.20
N PRO A 2 -7.14 19.98 -3.06
CA PRO A 2 -7.84 18.78 -2.61
C PRO A 2 -6.83 17.81 -1.99
N ALA A 3 -7.07 17.40 -0.74
CA ALA A 3 -6.19 16.49 -0.01
C ALA A 3 -6.08 15.15 -0.76
N LYS A 4 -4.88 14.85 -1.29
CA LYS A 4 -4.55 13.57 -1.92
C LYS A 4 -4.94 12.46 -0.95
N LYS A 5 -5.90 11.60 -1.33
CA LYS A 5 -6.33 10.45 -0.52
C LYS A 5 -5.07 9.63 -0.17
N LYS A 6 -4.65 9.72 1.09
CA LYS A 6 -3.50 8.97 1.58
C LYS A 6 -3.88 7.50 1.59
N GLN A 7 -3.07 6.69 0.92
CA GLN A 7 -3.27 5.24 0.91
C GLN A 7 -3.17 4.69 2.34
N GLY A 8 -3.93 3.62 2.63
CA GLY A 8 -3.88 2.94 3.92
C GLY A 8 -2.50 2.36 4.23
N LEU A 9 -2.26 2.03 5.50
CA LEU A 9 -0.97 1.53 5.98
C LEU A 9 -0.47 0.32 5.16
N TYR A 10 -1.33 -0.67 4.94
CA TYR A 10 -0.98 -1.87 4.16
C TYR A 10 -0.61 -1.55 2.71
N ALA A 11 -1.36 -0.68 2.05
CA ALA A 11 -1.06 -0.27 0.68
C ALA A 11 0.33 0.38 0.58
N ASN A 12 0.71 1.20 1.57
CA ASN A 12 2.04 1.80 1.62
C ASN A 12 3.14 0.75 1.87
N ILE A 13 2.88 -0.24 2.72
CA ILE A 13 3.83 -1.34 2.99
C ILE A 13 4.06 -2.17 1.72
N HIS A 14 3.00 -2.57 1.01
CA HIS A 14 3.12 -3.30 -0.24
C HIS A 14 3.84 -2.47 -1.31
N ALA A 15 3.48 -1.20 -1.48
CA ALA A 15 4.14 -0.32 -2.44
C ALA A 15 5.64 -0.14 -2.14
N LYS A 16 6.04 -0.20 -0.86
CA LYS A 16 7.45 -0.20 -0.47
C LYS A 16 8.12 -1.54 -0.77
N GLN A 17 7.48 -2.66 -0.43
CA GLN A 17 7.99 -4.00 -0.77
C GLN A 17 8.25 -4.14 -2.27
N GLU A 18 7.33 -3.67 -3.11
CA GLU A 18 7.50 -3.68 -4.57
C GLU A 18 8.67 -2.81 -5.04
N ARG A 19 8.90 -1.65 -4.41
CA ARG A 19 10.07 -0.81 -4.71
C ARG A 19 11.38 -1.48 -4.34
N ILE A 20 11.42 -2.12 -3.17
CA ILE A 20 12.57 -2.92 -2.73
C ILE A 20 12.83 -4.07 -3.71
N LYS A 21 11.77 -4.78 -4.12
CA LYS A 21 11.84 -5.86 -5.10
C LYS A 21 12.34 -5.40 -6.47
N LYS A 22 11.99 -4.18 -6.89
CA LYS A 22 12.48 -3.53 -8.12
C LYS A 22 13.91 -3.01 -8.02
N GLY A 23 14.58 -3.16 -6.87
CA GLY A 23 15.97 -2.76 -6.69
C GLY A 23 16.17 -1.31 -6.31
N SER A 24 15.23 -0.66 -5.62
CA SER A 24 15.36 0.75 -5.21
C SER A 24 16.45 1.02 -4.14
N GLY A 25 17.18 0.00 -3.68
CA GLY A 25 18.20 0.12 -2.62
C GLY A 25 17.64 0.42 -1.22
N GLU A 26 16.33 0.63 -1.08
CA GLU A 26 15.67 0.81 0.22
C GLU A 26 15.57 -0.54 0.99
N LYS A 27 15.46 -0.48 2.32
CA LYS A 27 15.19 -1.65 3.17
C LYS A 27 13.94 -1.45 4.00
N MET A 28 13.29 -2.56 4.36
CA MET A 28 12.24 -2.53 5.38
C MET A 28 12.89 -2.23 6.73
N ARG A 29 12.26 -1.37 7.53
CA ARG A 29 12.74 -1.11 8.88
C ARG A 29 12.48 -2.34 9.75
N LYS A 30 13.39 -2.62 10.69
CA LYS A 30 13.18 -3.68 11.67
C LYS A 30 11.91 -3.38 12.49
N PRO A 31 11.12 -4.40 12.84
CA PRO A 31 10.05 -4.22 13.81
C PRO A 31 10.63 -3.59 15.09
N ASN A 32 9.87 -2.71 15.75
CA ASN A 32 10.26 -2.01 16.98
C ASN A 32 11.45 -1.04 16.87
N SER A 33 11.90 -0.69 15.66
CA SER A 33 12.89 0.38 15.46
C SER A 33 12.25 1.76 15.31
N LYS A 34 12.96 2.83 15.71
CA LYS A 34 12.51 4.22 15.50
C LYS A 34 12.18 4.44 14.02
N GLY A 35 10.90 4.62 13.71
CA GLY A 35 10.38 4.86 12.35
C GLY A 35 9.82 3.63 11.62
N ALA A 36 9.74 2.47 12.27
CA ALA A 36 8.92 1.35 11.81
C ALA A 36 7.43 1.60 12.12
N PRO A 37 6.49 1.03 11.36
CA PRO A 37 5.09 1.01 11.77
C PRO A 37 4.96 0.32 13.13
N SER A 38 4.25 0.94 14.07
CA SER A 38 3.99 0.36 15.39
C SER A 38 2.82 -0.63 15.34
N ASP A 39 2.74 -1.53 16.32
CA ASP A 39 1.62 -2.47 16.46
C ASP A 39 0.27 -1.76 16.56
N GLU A 40 0.24 -0.58 17.18
CA GLU A 40 -0.96 0.27 17.20
C GLU A 40 -1.37 0.75 15.81
N ALA A 41 -0.40 1.06 14.94
CA ALA A 41 -0.67 1.49 13.57
C ALA A 41 -1.30 0.34 12.77
N PHE A 42 -0.83 -0.89 12.97
CA PHE A 42 -1.44 -2.09 12.39
C PHE A 42 -2.85 -2.32 12.92
N ARG A 43 -3.07 -2.25 14.24
CA ARG A 43 -4.41 -2.37 14.85
C ARG A 43 -5.38 -1.29 14.36
N LYS A 44 -4.92 -0.05 14.18
CA LYS A 44 -5.74 1.05 13.64
C LYS A 44 -6.07 0.83 12.16
N ALA A 45 -5.10 0.36 11.37
CA ALA A 45 -5.31 0.07 9.95
C ALA A 45 -6.28 -1.11 9.74
N ASP A 46 -6.19 -2.15 10.56
CA ASP A 46 -7.07 -3.32 10.53
C ASP A 46 -8.54 -2.93 10.74
N LYS A 47 -8.81 -2.06 11.73
CA LYS A 47 -10.15 -1.48 11.97
C LYS A 47 -10.70 -0.66 10.80
N THR A 48 -9.83 -0.13 9.92
CA THR A 48 -10.25 0.59 8.71
C THR A 48 -10.35 -0.30 7.48
N ALA A 49 -9.74 -1.49 7.51
CA ALA A 49 -9.81 -2.47 6.43
C ALA A 49 -11.17 -3.19 6.37
N THR A 50 -11.94 -3.17 7.45
CA THR A 50 -13.24 -3.85 7.60
C THR A 50 -14.44 -3.14 6.95
N LYS A 51 -14.25 -2.11 6.12
CA LYS A 51 -15.31 -1.55 5.27
C LYS A 51 -15.15 -2.00 3.82
N PRO A 52 -15.92 -3.01 3.35
CA PRO A 52 -15.98 -3.33 1.94
C PRO A 52 -16.92 -2.33 1.27
N ALA A 53 -16.37 -1.33 0.58
CA ALA A 53 -17.19 -0.51 -0.31
C ALA A 53 -16.39 0.02 -1.51
N LYS A 54 -16.54 -0.70 -2.62
CA LYS A 54 -16.83 -0.10 -3.94
C LYS A 54 -15.73 0.80 -4.55
N ALA A 55 -14.68 0.18 -5.09
CA ALA A 55 -13.87 0.75 -6.18
C ALA A 55 -13.24 -0.37 -7.02
N ALA A 56 -14.03 -1.30 -7.55
CA ALA A 56 -14.34 -1.25 -8.98
C ALA A 56 -14.17 0.17 -9.61
N SER A 57 -12.95 0.51 -10.04
CA SER A 57 -12.69 1.21 -11.32
C SER A 57 -11.26 1.74 -11.40
N LYS A 58 -10.37 0.90 -11.90
CA LYS A 58 -9.57 1.27 -13.07
C LYS A 58 -9.07 -0.03 -13.67
N LYS A 59 -9.87 -0.53 -14.61
CA LYS A 59 -9.42 -1.41 -15.68
C LYS A 59 -8.06 -0.86 -16.12
N GLN A 60 -6.99 -1.63 -15.94
CA GLN A 60 -5.93 -1.56 -16.94
C GLN A 60 -6.57 -2.16 -18.19
N PRO A 61 -6.71 -1.44 -19.32
CA PRO A 61 -6.86 -2.14 -20.57
C PRO A 61 -5.49 -2.80 -20.83
N ALA A 62 -5.33 -4.03 -20.32
CA ALA A 62 -4.35 -4.93 -20.86
C ALA A 62 -4.62 -5.01 -22.36
N SER A 63 -3.62 -4.59 -23.12
CA SER A 63 -3.39 -4.92 -24.52
C SER A 63 -4.16 -6.16 -24.94
N LYS A 64 -5.28 -5.95 -25.65
CA LYS A 64 -5.81 -6.99 -26.52
C LYS A 64 -4.80 -7.17 -27.63
N LYS A 65 -3.84 -8.06 -27.38
CA LYS A 65 -3.22 -8.90 -28.40
C LYS A 65 -4.36 -9.45 -29.26
N LYS A 66 -4.50 -8.94 -30.47
CA LYS A 66 -5.36 -9.53 -31.47
C LYS A 66 -4.64 -9.46 -32.82
N ARG A 67 -4.26 -10.68 -33.25
CA ARG A 67 -3.80 -11.10 -34.58
C ARG A 67 -2.33 -10.79 -34.87
#